data_AF-T2GE02-F1
#
_entry.id   AF-T2GE02-F1
#
_cell.length_a   1.000
_cell.length_b   1.000
_cell.length_c   1.000
_cell.angle_alpha   90.00
_cell.angle_beta   90.00
_cell.angle_gamma   90.00
#
_symmetry.space_group_name_H-M   'P 1'
#
loop_
_entity.id
_entity.type
_entity.pdbx_description
1 polymer ?
#
loop_
_entity_poly.entity_id
_entity_poly.type
_entity_poly.pdbx_seq_one_letter_code
_entity_poly.pdbx_strand_id
1 'polypeptide(L)'
;MKLSWNAPGTLGLCAASLLVLGLQALLPAVAGVFASPVRVDPADPLFFAQCVLHVLGHVDFSHLSNNLLLLLLLGPMVEARHGTGWFLSIAALTAVVTALAALGLGHRVQGLSGVVFTCIGLASVAGARRGELPVTMLLVLGVYLGTEVLDLLRDDAVSQLSHLIGGVVGAGVGLALADREP
;
A
#
# COMPACT_ATOMS: atom_id res chain seq x y z
N MET A 1 22.18 -11.19 -22.81
CA MET A 1 21.01 -10.73 -22.03
C MET A 1 21.47 -9.55 -21.17
N LYS A 2 20.65 -8.51 -21.00
CA LYS A 2 20.95 -7.34 -20.14
C LYS A 2 19.90 -7.25 -19.04
N LEU A 3 20.30 -7.01 -17.80
CA LEU A 3 19.37 -6.69 -16.71
C LEU A 3 18.73 -5.32 -16.99
N SER A 4 17.41 -5.23 -16.83
CA SER A 4 16.65 -4.00 -17.07
C SER A 4 16.02 -3.52 -15.77
N TRP A 5 16.19 -2.23 -15.46
CA TRP A 5 15.58 -1.54 -14.33
C TRP A 5 14.28 -0.86 -14.80
N ASN A 6 13.28 -1.68 -15.13
CA ASN A 6 12.07 -1.23 -15.82
C ASN A 6 11.00 -0.61 -14.90
N ALA A 7 11.15 -0.73 -13.57
CA ALA A 7 10.22 -0.20 -12.57
C ALA A 7 10.98 0.33 -11.35
N PRO A 8 11.74 1.45 -11.48
CA PRO A 8 12.63 1.92 -10.44
C PRO A 8 11.93 2.27 -9.12
N GLY A 9 10.70 2.78 -9.14
CA GLY A 9 9.91 3.05 -7.94
C GLY A 9 9.51 1.77 -7.21
N THR A 10 8.97 0.80 -7.94
CA THR A 10 8.60 -0.52 -7.43
C THR A 10 9.81 -1.24 -6.82
N LEU A 11 10.91 -1.32 -7.59
CA LEU A 11 12.14 -1.97 -7.14
C LEU A 11 12.77 -1.23 -5.95
N GLY A 12 12.67 0.11 -5.93
CA GLY A 12 13.10 0.93 -4.81
C GLY A 12 12.35 0.61 -3.52
N LEU A 13 11.01 0.51 -3.57
CA LEU A 13 10.19 0.11 -2.42
C LEU A 13 10.52 -1.31 -1.96
N CYS A 14 10.74 -2.24 -2.89
CA CYS A 14 11.13 -3.62 -2.56
C CYS A 14 12.47 -3.66 -1.82
N ALA A 15 13.49 -3.00 -2.37
CA ALA A 15 14.82 -2.95 -1.78
C ALA A 15 14.78 -2.25 -0.40
N ALA A 16 14.08 -1.12 -0.29
CA ALA A 16 13.94 -0.39 0.97
C ALA A 16 13.26 -1.25 2.05
N SER A 17 12.19 -1.96 1.72
CA SER A 17 11.47 -2.81 2.68
C SER A 17 12.31 -4.00 3.15
N LEU A 18 13.10 -4.62 2.25
CA LEU A 18 14.07 -5.66 2.62
C LEU A 18 15.16 -5.13 3.54
N LEU A 19 15.73 -3.96 3.22
CA LEU A 19 16.74 -3.30 4.06
C LEU A 19 16.19 -2.96 5.44
N VAL A 20 14.97 -2.43 5.52
CA VAL A 20 14.30 -2.10 6.78
C VAL A 20 14.03 -3.35 7.61
N LEU A 21 13.56 -4.45 7.01
CA LEU A 21 13.38 -5.71 7.74
C LEU A 21 14.71 -6.23 8.32
N GLY A 22 15.78 -6.21 7.52
CA GLY A 22 17.12 -6.56 8.00
C GLY A 22 17.62 -5.65 9.12
N LEU A 23 17.38 -4.34 9.00
CA LEU A 23 17.73 -3.36 10.02
C LEU A 23 16.97 -3.61 11.33
N GLN A 24 15.67 -3.89 11.28
CA GLN A 24 14.86 -4.22 12.47
C GLN A 24 15.34 -5.52 13.14
N ALA A 25 15.79 -6.50 12.36
CA ALA A 25 16.35 -7.75 12.89
C ALA A 25 17.69 -7.53 13.62
N LEU A 26 18.52 -6.60 13.14
CA LEU A 26 19.81 -6.25 13.75
C LEU A 26 19.67 -5.27 14.93
N LEU A 27 18.74 -4.33 14.83
CA LEU A 27 18.53 -3.23 15.77
C LEU A 27 17.04 -3.11 16.12
N PRO A 28 16.51 -3.97 17.01
CA PRO A 28 15.07 -3.97 17.35
C PRO A 28 14.53 -2.61 17.83
N ALA A 29 15.39 -1.76 18.40
CA ALA A 29 15.05 -0.40 18.83
C ALA A 29 14.53 0.51 17.70
N VAL A 30 14.88 0.24 16.44
CA VAL A 30 14.42 1.06 15.30
C VAL A 30 13.02 0.67 14.80
N ALA A 31 12.44 -0.45 15.25
CA ALA A 31 11.16 -0.95 14.74
C ALA A 31 10.03 0.07 14.89
N GLY A 32 10.04 0.85 15.98
CA GLY A 32 9.05 1.91 16.21
C GLY A 32 9.05 3.02 15.15
N VAL A 33 10.19 3.27 14.48
CA VAL A 33 10.30 4.27 13.41
C VAL A 33 9.53 3.85 12.16
N PHE A 34 9.43 2.54 11.92
CA PHE A 34 8.78 1.94 10.75
C PHE A 34 7.41 1.36 11.08
N ALA A 35 6.73 1.93 12.06
CA ALA A 35 5.34 1.63 12.39
C ALA A 35 4.54 2.94 12.46
N SER A 36 3.25 2.90 12.14
CA SER A 36 2.41 4.10 12.11
C SER A 36 2.27 4.71 13.52
N PRO A 37 1.99 6.03 13.63
CA PRO A 37 1.75 6.63 14.92
C PRO A 37 0.43 6.13 15.52
N VAL A 38 0.37 6.06 16.85
CA VAL A 38 -0.83 5.70 17.63
C VAL A 38 -1.42 6.88 18.40
N ARG A 39 -0.71 8.01 18.42
CA ARG A 39 -1.15 9.27 19.04
C ARG A 39 -0.78 10.42 18.12
N VAL A 40 -1.61 11.46 18.14
CA VAL A 40 -1.35 12.71 17.43
C VAL A 40 -0.27 13.47 18.19
N ASP A 41 0.86 13.75 17.55
CA ASP A 41 1.91 14.61 18.10
C ASP A 41 2.51 15.49 16.99
N PRO A 42 1.94 16.69 16.76
CA PRO A 42 2.42 17.58 15.71
C PRO A 42 3.76 18.24 16.02
N ALA A 43 4.25 18.15 17.26
CA ALA A 43 5.52 18.72 17.67
C ALA A 43 6.70 17.77 17.43
N ASP A 44 6.43 16.47 17.26
CA ASP A 44 7.42 15.44 17.00
C ASP A 44 7.63 15.23 15.49
N PRO A 45 8.82 15.52 14.92
CA PRO A 45 9.12 15.20 13.52
C PRO A 45 8.96 13.71 13.18
N LEU A 46 9.15 12.82 14.16
CA LEU A 46 8.99 11.39 13.98
C LEU A 46 7.54 11.01 13.66
N PHE A 47 6.55 11.75 14.18
CA PHE A 47 5.13 11.54 13.86
C PHE A 47 4.89 11.58 12.34
N PHE A 48 5.41 12.62 11.68
CA PHE A 48 5.27 12.77 10.22
C PHE A 48 6.04 11.70 9.45
N ALA A 49 7.23 11.33 9.95
CA ALA A 49 8.01 10.25 9.36
C ALA A 49 7.27 8.91 9.46
N GLN A 50 6.68 8.58 10.62
CA GLN A 50 5.90 7.35 10.84
C GLN A 50 4.64 7.28 9.96
N CYS A 51 4.01 8.41 9.65
CA CYS A 51 2.88 8.46 8.71
C CYS A 51 3.25 7.96 7.30
N VAL A 52 4.54 7.97 6.93
CA VAL A 52 5.00 7.52 5.62
C VAL A 52 5.84 6.25 5.71
N LEU A 53 6.85 6.22 6.59
CA LEU A 53 7.85 5.16 6.68
C LEU A 53 7.28 3.81 7.14
N HIS A 54 6.10 3.78 7.75
CA HIS A 54 5.50 2.51 8.18
C HIS A 54 5.28 1.53 7.02
N VAL A 55 5.17 2.00 5.78
CA VAL A 55 4.98 1.10 4.62
C VAL A 55 6.23 0.25 4.32
N LEU A 56 7.39 0.67 4.82
CA LEU A 56 8.65 -0.06 4.66
C LEU A 56 8.86 -1.09 5.78
N GLY A 57 8.26 -0.87 6.96
CA GLY A 57 8.37 -1.78 8.09
C GLY A 57 7.52 -3.03 7.92
N HIS A 58 8.03 -4.17 8.33
CA HIS A 58 7.29 -5.44 8.36
C HIS A 58 7.61 -6.22 9.64
N VAL A 59 6.63 -6.99 10.15
CA VAL A 59 6.75 -7.76 11.40
C VAL A 59 7.65 -8.98 11.25
N ASP A 60 7.65 -9.61 10.08
CA ASP A 60 8.49 -10.75 9.75
C ASP A 60 8.69 -10.88 8.23
N PHE A 61 9.48 -11.87 7.83
CA PHE A 61 9.77 -12.14 6.43
C PHE A 61 8.56 -12.69 5.65
N SER A 62 7.66 -13.45 6.30
CA SER A 62 6.46 -13.97 5.65
C SER A 62 5.56 -12.82 5.22
N HIS A 63 5.28 -11.89 6.14
CA HIS A 63 4.51 -10.68 5.89
C HIS A 63 5.14 -9.83 4.77
N LEU A 64 6.46 -9.61 4.81
CA LEU A 64 7.16 -8.89 3.75
C LEU A 64 7.05 -9.61 2.40
N SER A 65 7.35 -10.90 2.34
CA SER A 65 7.41 -11.66 1.08
C SER A 65 6.05 -11.70 0.37
N ASN A 66 4.95 -11.85 1.11
CA ASN A 66 3.59 -11.80 0.56
C ASN A 66 3.28 -10.45 -0.09
N ASN A 67 3.63 -9.34 0.59
CA ASN A 67 3.46 -8.00 0.03
C ASN A 67 4.37 -7.74 -1.19
N LEU A 68 5.63 -8.18 -1.13
CA LEU A 68 6.57 -8.01 -2.23
C LEU A 68 6.17 -8.80 -3.47
N LEU A 69 5.66 -10.02 -3.33
CA LEU A 69 5.20 -10.82 -4.47
C LEU A 69 4.08 -10.10 -5.23
N LEU A 70 3.10 -9.57 -4.52
CA LEU A 70 2.00 -8.81 -5.14
C LEU A 70 2.47 -7.47 -5.71
N LEU A 71 3.35 -6.75 -4.99
CA LEU A 71 3.93 -5.51 -5.48
C LEU A 71 4.75 -5.73 -6.75
N LEU A 72 5.60 -6.75 -6.79
CA LEU A 72 6.43 -7.05 -7.97
C LEU A 72 5.61 -7.50 -9.17
N LEU A 73 4.41 -8.05 -8.95
CA LEU A 73 3.49 -8.40 -10.03
C LEU A 73 2.73 -7.17 -10.56
N LEU A 74 2.22 -6.32 -9.67
CA LEU A 74 1.30 -5.23 -10.04
C LEU A 74 1.99 -3.88 -10.19
N GLY A 75 2.96 -3.57 -9.32
CA GLY A 75 3.70 -2.32 -9.27
C GLY A 75 4.34 -1.94 -10.60
N PRO A 76 5.09 -2.83 -11.29
CA PRO A 76 5.69 -2.50 -12.58
C PRO A 76 4.65 -2.13 -13.65
N MET A 77 3.47 -2.75 -13.62
CA MET A 77 2.40 -2.43 -14.57
C MET A 77 1.80 -1.04 -14.30
N VAL A 78 1.51 -0.73 -13.03
CA VAL A 78 1.01 0.59 -12.62
C VAL A 78 2.05 1.68 -12.89
N GLU A 79 3.30 1.42 -12.53
CA GLU A 79 4.42 2.34 -12.74
C GLU A 79 4.70 2.59 -14.23
N ALA A 80 4.63 1.55 -15.07
CA ALA A 80 4.80 1.73 -16.51
C ALA A 80 3.67 2.55 -17.14
N ARG A 81 2.43 2.43 -16.63
CA ARG A 81 1.27 3.17 -17.14
C ARG A 81 1.29 4.65 -16.74
N HIS A 82 1.67 4.95 -15.50
CA HIS A 82 1.53 6.30 -14.95
C HIS A 82 2.86 7.03 -14.71
N GLY A 83 3.98 6.33 -14.83
CA GLY A 83 5.32 6.83 -14.55
C GLY A 83 5.73 6.71 -13.07
N THR A 84 7.04 6.63 -12.83
CA THR A 84 7.63 6.46 -11.50
C THR A 84 7.24 7.56 -10.51
N GLY A 85 7.29 8.83 -10.92
CA GLY A 85 6.96 9.95 -10.03
C GLY A 85 5.51 9.90 -9.56
N TRP A 86 4.59 9.56 -10.46
CA TRP A 86 3.18 9.37 -10.12
C TRP A 86 2.99 8.17 -9.20
N PHE A 87 3.61 7.03 -9.51
CA PHE A 87 3.55 5.81 -8.71
C PHE A 87 4.01 6.05 -7.26
N LEU A 88 5.15 6.72 -7.07
CA LEU A 88 5.65 7.05 -5.74
C LEU A 88 4.74 8.06 -5.01
N SER A 89 4.13 9.00 -5.73
CA SER A 89 3.19 9.96 -5.15
C SER A 89 1.92 9.28 -4.65
N ILE A 90 1.36 8.33 -5.41
CA ILE A 90 0.17 7.58 -4.97
C ILE A 90 0.50 6.62 -3.82
N ALA A 91 1.70 6.03 -3.82
CA ALA A 91 2.17 5.20 -2.71
C ALA A 91 2.30 6.03 -1.42
N ALA A 92 2.90 7.23 -1.50
CA ALA A 92 3.02 8.14 -0.38
C ALA A 92 1.65 8.64 0.13
N LEU A 93 0.73 8.99 -0.77
CA LEU A 93 -0.64 9.35 -0.39
C LEU A 93 -1.32 8.19 0.34
N THR A 94 -1.21 6.97 -0.20
CA THR A 94 -1.78 5.77 0.40
C THR A 94 -1.21 5.54 1.81
N ALA A 95 0.10 5.70 1.99
CA ALA A 95 0.74 5.62 3.31
C ALA A 95 0.10 6.61 4.28
N VAL A 96 0.01 7.89 3.91
CA VAL A 96 -0.56 8.91 4.79
C VAL A 96 -2.02 8.61 5.15
N VAL A 97 -2.86 8.26 4.17
CA VAL A 97 -4.28 7.98 4.43
C VAL A 97 -4.44 6.76 5.34
N THR A 98 -3.68 5.69 5.10
CA THR A 98 -3.75 4.48 5.93
C THR A 98 -3.22 4.71 7.36
N ALA A 99 -2.14 5.48 7.53
CA ALA A 99 -1.65 5.88 8.86
C ALA A 99 -2.68 6.72 9.62
N LEU A 100 -3.26 7.75 8.99
CA LEU A 100 -4.22 8.64 9.64
C LEU A 100 -5.50 7.90 10.03
N ALA A 101 -5.96 6.97 9.20
CA ALA A 101 -7.11 6.14 9.54
C ALA A 101 -6.81 5.19 10.70
N ALA A 102 -5.66 4.51 10.69
CA ALA A 102 -5.23 3.67 11.80
C ALA A 102 -5.13 4.47 13.11
N LEU A 103 -4.53 5.67 13.05
CA LEU A 103 -4.41 6.60 14.16
C LEU A 103 -5.79 7.01 14.71
N GLY A 104 -6.75 7.33 13.84
CA GLY A 104 -8.11 7.71 14.25
C GLY A 104 -8.86 6.59 14.97
N LEU A 105 -8.49 5.33 14.73
CA LEU A 105 -9.02 4.16 15.43
C LEU A 105 -8.14 3.72 16.62
N GLY A 106 -7.07 4.44 16.94
CA GLY A 106 -6.14 4.07 18.01
C GLY A 106 -5.33 2.81 17.72
N HIS A 107 -5.19 2.45 16.44
CA HIS A 107 -4.47 1.27 15.98
C HIS A 107 -3.11 1.63 15.37
N ARG A 108 -2.28 0.60 15.20
CA ARG A 108 -0.96 0.72 14.56
C ARG A 108 -0.84 -0.19 13.36
N VAL A 109 -0.49 0.38 12.22
CA VAL A 109 -0.25 -0.35 10.98
C VAL A 109 1.23 -0.31 10.63
N GLN A 110 1.70 -1.36 9.96
CA GLN A 110 3.07 -1.53 9.55
C GLN A 110 3.06 -2.48 8.36
N GLY A 111 3.57 -2.05 7.21
CA GLY A 111 3.61 -2.89 6.01
C GLY A 111 3.19 -2.15 4.75
N LEU A 112 3.67 -2.66 3.62
CA LEU A 112 3.39 -2.15 2.27
C LEU A 112 1.95 -2.44 1.82
N SER A 113 1.19 -3.26 2.54
CA SER A 113 -0.07 -3.81 2.07
C SER A 113 -1.07 -2.76 1.58
N GLY A 114 -1.18 -1.60 2.24
CA GLY A 114 -2.00 -0.49 1.72
C GLY A 114 -1.65 -0.10 0.28
N VAL A 115 -0.35 0.06 -0.02
CA VAL A 115 0.14 0.36 -1.38
C VAL A 115 -0.13 -0.79 -2.36
N VAL A 116 0.01 -2.04 -1.90
CA VAL A 116 -0.33 -3.23 -2.70
C VAL A 116 -1.81 -3.22 -3.07
N PHE A 117 -2.70 -2.95 -2.11
CA PHE A 117 -4.14 -2.88 -2.35
C PHE A 117 -4.52 -1.68 -3.23
N THR A 118 -3.81 -0.55 -3.14
CA THR A 118 -3.93 0.54 -4.12
C THR A 118 -3.57 0.05 -5.52
N CYS A 119 -2.48 -0.71 -5.69
CA CYS A 119 -2.12 -1.29 -6.99
C CYS A 119 -3.15 -2.29 -7.50
N ILE A 120 -3.73 -3.12 -6.62
CA ILE A 120 -4.83 -4.03 -6.94
C ILE A 120 -6.04 -3.24 -7.44
N GLY A 121 -6.44 -2.17 -6.74
CA GLY A 121 -7.55 -1.31 -7.14
C GLY A 121 -7.32 -0.67 -8.51
N LEU A 122 -6.14 -0.06 -8.72
CA LEU A 122 -5.75 0.53 -10.00
C LEU A 122 -5.72 -0.49 -11.15
N ALA A 123 -5.15 -1.68 -10.90
CA ALA A 123 -5.09 -2.75 -11.90
C ALA A 123 -6.47 -3.32 -12.22
N SER A 124 -7.38 -3.38 -11.25
CA SER A 124 -8.72 -3.93 -11.44
C SER A 124 -9.60 -3.09 -12.36
N VAL A 125 -9.27 -1.80 -12.50
CA VAL A 125 -9.92 -0.86 -13.43
C VAL A 125 -9.09 -0.61 -14.70
N ALA A 126 -7.95 -1.28 -14.86
CA ALA A 126 -7.13 -1.13 -16.03
C ALA A 126 -7.91 -1.57 -17.28
N GLY A 127 -8.10 -0.63 -18.22
CA GLY A 127 -8.84 -0.89 -19.46
C GLY A 127 -10.35 -0.62 -19.37
N ALA A 128 -10.84 -0.11 -18.23
CA ALA A 128 -12.16 0.50 -18.15
C ALA A 128 -12.29 1.67 -19.13
N ARG A 129 -13.42 1.78 -19.82
CA ARG A 129 -13.74 2.99 -20.58
C ARG A 129 -14.48 3.98 -19.70
N ARG A 130 -14.50 5.24 -20.11
CA ARG A 130 -15.25 6.30 -19.43
C ARG A 130 -16.72 5.90 -19.25
N GLY A 131 -17.20 5.98 -18.00
CA GLY A 131 -18.55 5.58 -17.61
C GLY A 131 -18.79 4.07 -17.45
N GLU A 132 -17.77 3.23 -17.64
CA GLU A 132 -17.87 1.79 -17.39
C GLU A 132 -17.34 1.44 -16.00
N LEU A 133 -18.02 0.51 -15.34
CA LEU A 133 -17.60 -0.04 -14.06
C LEU A 133 -17.15 -1.48 -14.29
N PRO A 134 -15.83 -1.76 -14.29
CA PRO A 134 -15.32 -3.08 -14.66
C PRO A 134 -15.81 -4.17 -13.72
N VAL A 135 -16.29 -5.27 -14.29
CA VAL A 135 -16.68 -6.45 -13.49
C VAL A 135 -15.47 -7.00 -12.73
N THR A 136 -14.27 -6.89 -13.28
CA THR A 136 -13.01 -7.22 -12.60
C THR A 136 -12.83 -6.42 -11.30
N MET A 137 -13.15 -5.12 -11.32
CA MET A 137 -13.12 -4.28 -10.10
C MET A 137 -14.14 -4.78 -9.07
N LEU A 138 -15.38 -5.07 -9.48
CA LEU A 138 -16.40 -5.58 -8.57
C LEU A 138 -16.01 -6.93 -7.96
N LEU A 139 -15.43 -7.84 -8.76
CA LEU A 139 -14.99 -9.14 -8.29
C LEU A 139 -13.79 -9.02 -7.35
N VAL A 140 -12.83 -8.16 -7.66
CA VAL A 140 -11.68 -7.88 -6.78
C VAL A 140 -12.17 -7.27 -5.47
N LEU A 141 -13.01 -6.23 -5.51
CA LEU A 141 -13.60 -5.64 -4.30
C LEU A 141 -14.39 -6.69 -3.51
N GLY A 142 -15.22 -7.50 -4.18
CA GLY A 142 -16.04 -8.51 -3.52
C GLY A 142 -15.24 -9.65 -2.88
N VAL A 143 -14.23 -10.17 -3.58
CA VAL A 143 -13.41 -11.29 -3.08
C VAL A 143 -12.41 -10.79 -2.04
N TYR A 144 -11.60 -9.79 -2.39
CA TYR A 144 -10.55 -9.30 -1.50
C TYR A 144 -11.13 -8.50 -0.33
N LEU A 145 -11.98 -7.49 -0.56
CA LEU A 145 -12.55 -6.75 0.58
C LEU A 145 -13.58 -7.58 1.34
N GLY A 146 -14.27 -8.52 0.68
CA GLY A 146 -15.16 -9.44 1.37
C GLY A 146 -14.42 -10.29 2.40
N THR A 147 -13.24 -10.82 2.07
CA THR A 147 -12.41 -11.54 3.04
C THR A 147 -11.93 -10.63 4.17
N GLU A 148 -11.49 -9.41 3.85
CA GLU A 148 -11.07 -8.44 4.89
C GLU A 148 -12.22 -8.07 5.84
N VAL A 149 -13.43 -7.89 5.32
CA VAL A 149 -14.63 -7.60 6.14
C VAL A 149 -15.01 -8.78 7.02
N LEU A 150 -14.92 -10.02 6.51
CA LEU A 150 -15.19 -11.21 7.32
C LEU A 150 -14.14 -11.39 8.43
N ASP A 151 -12.89 -11.05 8.16
CA ASP A 151 -11.81 -11.16 9.15
C ASP A 151 -11.84 -10.01 10.17
N LEU A 152 -12.30 -8.81 9.79
CA LEU A 152 -12.62 -7.71 10.72
C LEU A 152 -13.63 -8.14 11.80
N LEU A 153 -14.52 -9.07 11.51
CA LEU A 153 -15.50 -9.61 12.46
C LEU A 153 -14.91 -10.68 13.39
N ARG A 154 -13.64 -11.06 13.22
CA ARG A 154 -12.96 -12.15 13.95
C ARG A 154 -11.84 -11.65 14.89
N ASP A 155 -11.88 -10.37 15.28
CA ASP A 155 -11.01 -9.68 16.25
C ASP A 155 -9.56 -9.34 15.83
N ASP A 156 -9.12 -9.69 14.63
CA ASP A 156 -7.91 -9.13 14.01
C ASP A 156 -8.35 -8.07 13.00
N ALA A 157 -8.31 -6.78 13.37
CA ALA A 157 -8.94 -5.72 12.58
C ALA A 157 -7.98 -4.69 11.94
N VAL A 158 -6.72 -4.69 12.35
CA VAL A 158 -5.82 -3.56 12.08
C VAL A 158 -5.23 -3.61 10.68
N SER A 159 -4.79 -4.79 10.22
CA SER A 159 -4.22 -4.96 8.87
C SER A 159 -5.31 -4.82 7.80
N GLN A 160 -6.51 -5.31 8.11
CA GLN A 160 -7.67 -5.35 7.24
C GLN A 160 -8.15 -3.94 6.88
N LEU A 161 -8.07 -2.99 7.82
CA LEU A 161 -8.40 -1.59 7.56
C LEU A 161 -7.47 -0.98 6.51
N SER A 162 -6.16 -1.20 6.62
CA SER A 162 -5.19 -0.72 5.63
C SER A 162 -5.46 -1.30 4.24
N HIS A 163 -5.87 -2.56 4.18
CA HIS A 163 -6.25 -3.24 2.94
C HIS A 163 -7.50 -2.61 2.31
N LEU A 164 -8.54 -2.39 3.11
CA LEU A 164 -9.78 -1.75 2.67
C LEU A 164 -9.55 -0.34 2.13
N ILE A 165 -8.81 0.47 2.89
CA ILE A 165 -8.49 1.85 2.50
C ILE A 165 -7.64 1.86 1.23
N GLY A 166 -6.60 1.04 1.15
CA GLY A 166 -5.78 0.92 -0.06
C GLY A 166 -6.61 0.56 -1.28
N GLY A 167 -7.49 -0.44 -1.15
CA GLY A 167 -8.36 -0.88 -2.24
C GLY A 167 -9.31 0.21 -2.73
N VAL A 168 -9.93 0.94 -1.81
CA VAL A 168 -10.83 2.07 -2.12
C VAL A 168 -10.06 3.23 -2.75
N VAL A 169 -8.89 3.59 -2.21
CA VAL A 169 -8.03 4.64 -2.79
C VAL A 169 -7.63 4.27 -4.22
N GLY A 170 -7.17 3.04 -4.44
CA GLY A 170 -6.77 2.55 -5.76
C GLY A 170 -7.91 2.54 -6.77
N ALA A 171 -9.07 2.01 -6.39
CA ALA A 171 -10.24 1.96 -7.26
C ALA A 171 -10.77 3.38 -7.58
N GLY A 172 -10.90 4.24 -6.56
CA GLY A 172 -11.38 5.62 -6.74
C GLY A 172 -10.47 6.46 -7.61
N VAL A 173 -9.15 6.39 -7.40
CA VAL A 173 -8.17 7.08 -8.25
C VAL A 173 -8.17 6.52 -9.67
N GLY A 174 -8.24 5.20 -9.81
CA GLY A 174 -8.25 4.56 -11.12
C GLY A 174 -9.48 4.94 -11.95
N LEU A 175 -10.68 4.98 -11.36
CA LEU A 175 -11.89 5.46 -12.03
C LEU A 175 -11.78 6.93 -12.44
N ALA A 176 -11.28 7.80 -11.55
CA ALA A 176 -11.08 9.22 -11.85
C ALA A 176 -10.04 9.47 -12.96
N LEU A 177 -9.14 8.52 -13.21
CA LEU A 177 -8.21 8.55 -14.35
C LEU A 177 -8.83 7.98 -15.63
N ALA A 178 -9.66 6.94 -15.54
CA ALA A 178 -10.39 6.39 -16.68
C ALA A 178 -11.34 7.43 -17.32
N ASP A 179 -11.89 8.33 -16.51
CA ASP A 179 -12.69 9.47 -17.00
C ASP A 179 -11.88 10.52 -17.79
N ARG A 180 -10.54 10.44 -17.75
CA ARG A 180 -9.61 11.38 -18.37
C ARG A 180 -8.80 10.79 -19.53
N GLU A 181 -8.89 9.48 -19.78
CA GLU A 181 -8.31 8.88 -20.98
C GLU A 181 -9.25 9.16 -22.18
N PRO A 182 -8.73 9.72 -23.30
CA PRO A 182 -9.52 10.15 -24.45
C PRO A 182 -10.20 8.99 -25.19
#